data_AF-A0A9Q9ESF3-F1
#
_entry.id   AF-A0A9Q9ESF3-F1
#
_cell.length_a   1.000
_cell.length_b   1.000
_cell.length_c   1.000
_cell.angle_alpha   90.00
_cell.angle_beta   90.00
_cell.angle_gamma   90.00
#
_symmetry.space_group_name_H-M   'P 1'
#
loop_
_entity.id
_entity.type
_entity.pdbx_description
1 polymer ?
#
loop_
_entity_poly.entity_id
_entity_poly.type
_entity_poly.pdbx_seq_one_letter_code
_entity_poly.pdbx_strand_id
1 'polypeptide(L)'
;MKNNSYIHNLKIDDVPWNRLPTTYARATLFPQYFEVLDNMQESDKIEKALDEISINIEHQSTLWYATPFALVFLGRIFIKALNQTETNINADYIVERLLEIFDVIAECCCDGEVLEHPEPLPLFEDMLKEEYLWSEIYNEEDDLLRYEEENVFPGNLFYSFYYYSFEVLTTYREEFAKLKDTKFAESAKILSSRVEEKN
;
A
#
# COMPACT_ATOMS: atom_id res chain seq x y z
N MET A 1 -1.21 19.87 2.05
CA MET A 1 -0.75 20.37 0.72
C MET A 1 0.57 19.75 0.28
N LYS A 2 1.65 19.72 1.10
CA LYS A 2 2.94 19.15 0.69
C LYS A 2 2.90 17.62 0.47
N ASN A 3 2.35 16.85 1.41
CA ASN A 3 2.23 15.38 1.28
C ASN A 3 1.37 14.95 0.08
N ASN A 4 0.18 15.54 -0.10
CA ASN A 4 -0.67 15.21 -1.26
C ASN A 4 0.07 15.44 -2.59
N SER A 5 0.77 16.57 -2.75
CA SER A 5 1.53 16.83 -3.97
C SER A 5 2.65 15.80 -4.18
N TYR A 6 3.37 15.42 -3.13
CA TYR A 6 4.40 14.39 -3.21
C TYR A 6 3.81 13.02 -3.60
N ILE A 7 2.79 12.55 -2.88
CA ILE A 7 2.11 11.26 -3.12
C ILE A 7 1.63 11.15 -4.57
N HIS A 8 1.02 12.22 -5.11
CA HIS A 8 0.52 12.23 -6.49
C HIS A 8 1.63 12.18 -7.53
N ASN A 9 2.82 12.73 -7.23
CA ASN A 9 3.92 12.85 -8.18
C ASN A 9 5.04 11.81 -7.98
N LEU A 10 4.96 10.98 -6.93
CA LEU A 10 5.95 9.94 -6.62
C LEU A 10 6.15 9.03 -7.84
N LYS A 11 7.41 8.87 -8.29
CA LYS A 11 7.74 7.93 -9.36
C LYS A 11 8.18 6.61 -8.76
N ILE A 12 8.03 5.56 -9.56
CA ILE A 12 8.38 4.20 -9.15
C ILE A 12 9.87 4.07 -8.83
N ASP A 13 10.72 4.78 -9.58
CA ASP A 13 12.18 4.79 -9.40
C ASP A 13 12.65 5.68 -8.23
N ASP A 14 11.76 6.52 -7.69
CA ASP A 14 12.09 7.37 -6.53
C ASP A 14 11.96 6.58 -5.21
N VAL A 15 11.40 5.37 -5.24
CA VAL A 15 11.26 4.49 -4.06
C VAL A 15 12.37 3.44 -4.08
N PRO A 16 13.20 3.34 -3.03
CA PRO A 16 14.26 2.33 -2.94
C PRO A 16 13.68 0.97 -2.53
N TRP A 17 12.91 0.34 -3.43
CA TRP A 17 12.15 -0.90 -3.15
C TRP A 17 12.98 -2.04 -2.55
N ASN A 18 14.23 -2.19 -2.99
CA ASN A 18 15.16 -3.19 -2.48
C ASN A 18 15.66 -2.90 -1.05
N ARG A 19 15.27 -1.77 -0.45
CA ARG A 19 15.63 -1.35 0.90
C ARG A 19 14.41 -1.24 1.83
N LEU A 20 13.22 -1.58 1.32
CA LEU A 20 11.98 -1.58 2.10
C LEU A 20 11.62 -3.02 2.49
N PRO A 21 11.71 -3.40 3.77
CA PRO A 21 11.30 -4.72 4.25
C PRO A 21 9.79 -4.93 4.09
N THR A 22 9.44 -6.19 3.88
CA THR A 22 8.07 -6.73 3.77
C THR A 22 7.91 -7.90 4.74
N THR A 23 6.74 -8.55 4.74
CA THR A 23 6.47 -9.73 5.57
C THR A 23 7.52 -10.83 5.46
N TYR A 24 7.96 -11.15 4.24
CA TYR A 24 8.85 -12.31 4.01
C TYR A 24 10.17 -11.96 3.31
N ALA A 25 10.38 -10.71 2.91
CA ALA A 25 11.58 -10.29 2.18
C ALA A 25 11.71 -8.75 2.15
N ARG A 26 12.10 -8.23 0.99
CA ARG A 26 12.08 -6.81 0.65
C ARG A 26 11.21 -6.60 -0.58
N ALA A 27 10.72 -5.38 -0.77
CA ALA A 27 9.82 -5.03 -1.86
C ALA A 27 10.47 -4.98 -3.25
N THR A 28 11.68 -5.55 -3.44
CA THR A 28 12.49 -5.51 -4.67
C THR A 28 11.70 -5.83 -5.94
N LEU A 29 10.74 -6.76 -5.89
CA LEU A 29 9.97 -7.20 -7.05
C LEU A 29 8.68 -6.40 -7.28
N PHE A 30 8.31 -5.49 -6.38
CA PHE A 30 7.06 -4.72 -6.49
C PHE A 30 6.95 -3.96 -7.81
N PRO A 31 8.00 -3.31 -8.35
CA PRO A 31 7.91 -2.65 -9.65
C PRO A 31 7.47 -3.57 -10.80
N GLN A 32 7.92 -4.82 -10.79
CA GLN A 32 7.58 -5.81 -11.80
C GLN A 32 6.13 -6.28 -11.64
N TYR A 33 5.67 -6.43 -10.40
CA TYR A 33 4.27 -6.73 -10.11
C TYR A 33 3.35 -5.59 -10.54
N PHE A 34 3.70 -4.33 -10.24
CA PHE A 34 2.93 -3.17 -10.70
C PHE A 34 2.85 -3.08 -12.23
N GLU A 35 3.93 -3.40 -12.94
CA GLU A 35 3.93 -3.45 -14.41
C GLU A 35 2.96 -4.52 -14.94
N VAL A 36 2.93 -5.71 -14.33
CA VAL A 36 1.97 -6.76 -14.69
C VAL A 36 0.53 -6.27 -14.51
N LEU A 37 0.23 -5.64 -13.36
CA LEU A 37 -1.09 -5.12 -13.06
C LEU A 37 -1.48 -3.93 -13.95
N ASP A 38 -0.54 -3.05 -14.29
CA ASP A 38 -0.77 -1.92 -15.18
C ASP A 38 -1.08 -2.37 -16.62
N ASN A 39 -0.46 -3.46 -17.08
CA ASN A 39 -0.66 -4.02 -18.41
C ASN A 39 -1.98 -4.79 -18.56
N MET A 40 -2.47 -5.45 -17.49
CA MET A 40 -3.78 -6.13 -17.45
C MET A 40 -3.97 -7.24 -18.52
N GLN A 41 -2.90 -7.94 -18.91
CA GLN A 41 -2.93 -8.90 -20.02
C GLN A 41 -3.05 -10.37 -19.59
N GLU A 42 -2.25 -10.83 -18.63
CA GLU A 42 -2.09 -12.25 -18.30
C GLU A 42 -2.67 -12.57 -16.92
N SER A 43 -3.84 -13.21 -16.87
CA SER A 43 -4.60 -13.44 -15.64
C SER A 43 -3.78 -14.15 -14.54
N ASP A 44 -3.08 -15.23 -14.87
CA ASP A 44 -2.25 -15.97 -13.90
C ASP A 44 -1.15 -15.10 -13.28
N LYS A 45 -0.57 -14.18 -14.07
CA LYS A 45 0.47 -13.26 -13.56
C LYS A 45 -0.15 -12.16 -12.70
N ILE A 46 -1.35 -11.70 -13.05
CA ILE A 46 -2.10 -10.69 -12.30
C ILE A 46 -2.49 -11.22 -10.92
N GLU A 47 -3.08 -12.42 -10.87
CA GLU A 47 -3.43 -13.09 -9.62
C GLU A 47 -2.19 -13.24 -8.74
N LYS A 48 -1.11 -13.80 -9.29
CA LYS A 48 0.17 -13.92 -8.56
C LYS A 48 0.69 -12.58 -8.08
N ALA A 49 0.69 -11.53 -8.91
CA ALA A 49 1.18 -10.21 -8.52
C ALA A 49 0.36 -9.61 -7.38
N LEU A 50 -0.97 -9.75 -7.40
CA LEU A 50 -1.84 -9.28 -6.33
C LEU A 50 -1.58 -10.03 -5.02
N ASP A 51 -1.46 -11.35 -5.07
CA ASP A 51 -1.19 -12.17 -3.88
C ASP A 51 0.18 -11.86 -3.27
N GLU A 52 1.22 -11.77 -4.12
CA GLU A 52 2.59 -11.45 -3.70
C GLU A 52 2.68 -10.03 -3.12
N ILE A 53 1.96 -9.05 -3.66
CA ILE A 53 1.90 -7.71 -3.07
C ILE A 53 1.13 -7.77 -1.75
N SER A 54 -0.09 -8.32 -1.74
CA SER A 54 -0.99 -8.32 -0.59
C SER A 54 -0.32 -8.89 0.65
N ILE A 55 0.27 -10.08 0.54
CA ILE A 55 0.89 -10.77 1.68
C ILE A 55 2.16 -10.06 2.19
N ASN A 56 2.79 -9.22 1.37
CA ASN A 56 4.03 -8.52 1.70
C ASN A 56 3.81 -7.08 2.19
N ILE A 57 2.62 -6.51 1.98
CA ILE A 57 2.25 -5.19 2.53
C ILE A 57 1.44 -5.31 3.82
N GLU A 58 0.76 -6.43 4.03
CA GLU A 58 0.02 -6.71 5.26
C GLU A 58 0.13 -8.19 5.60
N HIS A 59 0.31 -8.47 6.89
CA HIS A 59 0.18 -9.82 7.42
C HIS A 59 -0.24 -9.78 8.88
N GLN A 60 -1.30 -10.52 9.23
CA GLN A 60 -1.84 -10.61 10.59
C GLN A 60 -2.13 -9.24 11.23
N SER A 61 -2.80 -8.37 10.48
CA SER A 61 -3.19 -7.01 10.87
C SER A 61 -2.01 -6.07 11.11
N THR A 62 -0.82 -6.41 10.59
CA THR A 62 0.39 -5.59 10.69
C THR A 62 0.77 -5.05 9.32
N LEU A 63 0.90 -3.73 9.21
CA LEU A 63 1.38 -3.08 7.99
C LEU A 63 2.90 -3.02 7.97
N TRP A 64 3.46 -3.19 6.78
CA TRP A 64 4.90 -3.17 6.55
C TRP A 64 5.37 -1.85 5.94
N TYR A 65 6.69 -1.64 5.96
CA TYR A 65 7.30 -0.40 5.51
C TYR A 65 6.98 -0.08 4.04
N ALA A 66 6.88 -1.10 3.18
CA ALA A 66 6.54 -0.92 1.78
C ALA A 66 5.08 -0.48 1.54
N THR A 67 4.18 -0.67 2.50
CA THR A 67 2.72 -0.51 2.34
C THR A 67 2.28 0.88 1.88
N PRO A 68 2.61 1.99 2.58
CA PRO A 68 2.17 3.31 2.16
C PRO A 68 2.65 3.66 0.74
N PHE A 69 3.83 3.20 0.33
CA PHE A 69 4.36 3.40 -1.01
C PHE A 69 3.64 2.54 -2.06
N ALA A 70 3.43 1.26 -1.77
CA ALA A 70 2.73 0.34 -2.67
C ALA A 70 1.31 0.85 -2.99
N LEU A 71 0.58 1.34 -1.98
CA LEU A 71 -0.77 1.89 -2.15
C LEU A 71 -0.83 3.05 -3.14
N VAL A 72 0.23 3.86 -3.25
CA VAL A 72 0.27 4.96 -4.24
C VAL A 72 0.14 4.39 -5.66
N PHE A 73 0.86 3.31 -5.97
CA PHE A 73 0.85 2.68 -7.29
C PHE A 73 -0.40 1.84 -7.49
N LEU A 74 -0.81 1.06 -6.47
CA LEU A 74 -2.06 0.29 -6.51
C LEU A 74 -3.27 1.20 -6.73
N GLY A 75 -3.33 2.37 -6.10
CA GLY A 75 -4.39 3.34 -6.33
C GLY A 75 -4.42 3.88 -7.76
N ARG A 76 -3.26 4.16 -8.37
CA ARG A 76 -3.20 4.57 -9.79
C ARG A 76 -3.64 3.45 -10.72
N ILE A 77 -3.22 2.22 -10.46
CA ILE A 77 -3.63 1.02 -11.19
C ILE A 77 -5.14 0.80 -11.05
N PHE A 78 -5.70 0.97 -9.85
CA PHE A 78 -7.12 0.88 -9.57
C PHE A 78 -7.93 1.85 -10.44
N ILE A 79 -7.54 3.13 -10.51
CA ILE A 79 -8.20 4.11 -11.38
C ILE A 79 -8.10 3.73 -12.86
N LYS A 80 -6.93 3.26 -13.30
CA LYS A 80 -6.76 2.79 -14.68
C LYS A 80 -7.68 1.59 -14.98
N ALA A 81 -7.74 0.63 -14.06
CA ALA A 81 -8.54 -0.59 -14.20
C ALA A 81 -10.04 -0.28 -14.20
N LEU A 82 -10.49 0.62 -13.31
CA LEU A 82 -11.86 1.10 -13.24
C LEU A 82 -12.38 1.58 -14.60
N ASN A 83 -11.57 2.35 -15.32
CA ASN A 83 -11.91 2.89 -16.64
C ASN A 83 -11.97 1.82 -17.76
N GLN A 84 -11.65 0.56 -17.47
CA GLN A 84 -11.61 -0.53 -18.45
C GLN A 84 -12.48 -1.73 -18.08
N THR A 85 -13.17 -1.71 -16.93
CA THR A 85 -13.97 -2.82 -16.40
C THR A 85 -15.03 -3.35 -17.38
N GLU A 86 -15.64 -2.49 -18.20
CA GLU A 86 -16.64 -2.90 -19.20
C GLU A 86 -16.05 -3.67 -20.40
N THR A 87 -14.74 -3.55 -20.63
CA THR A 87 -14.08 -4.05 -21.86
C THR A 87 -12.92 -5.01 -21.60
N ASN A 88 -12.44 -5.11 -20.36
CA ASN A 88 -11.32 -5.95 -19.97
C ASN A 88 -11.65 -6.70 -18.68
N ILE A 89 -11.79 -8.03 -18.77
CA ILE A 89 -12.10 -8.89 -17.63
C ILE A 89 -10.97 -8.92 -16.58
N ASN A 90 -9.72 -8.70 -16.99
CA ASN A 90 -8.61 -8.58 -16.05
C ASN A 90 -8.68 -7.27 -15.28
N ALA A 91 -9.09 -6.18 -15.92
CA ALA A 91 -9.29 -4.89 -15.24
C ALA A 91 -10.41 -4.99 -14.21
N ASP A 92 -11.49 -5.66 -14.58
CA ASP A 92 -12.62 -5.99 -13.71
C ASP A 92 -12.19 -6.80 -12.47
N TYR A 93 -11.42 -7.88 -12.68
CA TYR A 93 -10.83 -8.67 -11.60
C TYR A 93 -9.87 -7.86 -10.72
N ILE A 94 -9.00 -7.04 -11.30
CA ILE A 94 -8.07 -6.18 -10.55
C ILE A 94 -8.85 -5.22 -9.64
N VAL A 95 -9.92 -4.59 -10.12
CA VAL A 95 -10.74 -3.68 -9.30
C VAL A 95 -11.33 -4.41 -8.10
N GLU A 96 -11.91 -5.59 -8.30
CA GLU A 96 -12.46 -6.41 -7.22
C GLU A 96 -11.41 -6.72 -6.16
N ARG A 97 -10.26 -7.26 -6.59
CA ARG A 97 -9.16 -7.64 -5.69
C ARG A 97 -8.54 -6.44 -4.97
N LEU A 98 -8.37 -5.31 -5.65
CA LEU A 98 -7.82 -4.11 -5.02
C LEU A 98 -8.77 -3.50 -3.99
N LEU A 99 -10.10 -3.58 -4.18
CA LEU A 99 -11.05 -3.15 -3.15
C LEU A 99 -10.94 -4.00 -1.88
N GLU A 100 -10.75 -5.32 -2.02
CA GLU A 100 -10.51 -6.19 -0.87
C GLU A 100 -9.20 -5.84 -0.15
N ILE A 101 -8.11 -5.66 -0.89
CA ILE A 101 -6.81 -5.25 -0.33
C ILE A 101 -6.95 -3.91 0.40
N PHE A 102 -7.58 -2.91 -0.23
CA PHE A 102 -7.77 -1.60 0.38
C PHE A 102 -8.63 -1.65 1.64
N ASP A 103 -9.65 -2.52 1.70
CA ASP A 103 -10.48 -2.71 2.90
C ASP A 103 -9.66 -3.25 4.08
N VAL A 104 -8.85 -4.30 3.85
CA VAL A 104 -7.96 -4.86 4.87
C VAL A 104 -6.97 -3.81 5.38
N ILE A 105 -6.36 -3.04 4.46
CA ILE A 105 -5.42 -1.99 4.84
C ILE A 105 -6.12 -0.87 5.61
N ALA A 106 -7.31 -0.44 5.18
CA ALA A 106 -8.09 0.58 5.86
C ALA A 106 -8.48 0.14 7.28
N GLU A 107 -8.87 -1.13 7.45
CA GLU A 107 -9.13 -1.73 8.76
C GLU A 107 -7.90 -1.69 9.66
N CYS A 108 -6.74 -2.14 9.14
CA CYS A 108 -5.48 -2.07 9.88
C CYS A 108 -5.13 -0.62 10.29
N CYS A 109 -5.43 0.36 9.44
CA CYS A 109 -5.20 1.77 9.76
C CYS A 109 -6.12 2.27 10.88
N CYS A 110 -7.40 1.87 10.89
CA CYS A 110 -8.32 2.19 11.98
C CYS A 110 -7.89 1.56 13.30
N ASP A 111 -7.46 0.29 13.27
CA ASP A 111 -6.95 -0.41 14.45
C ASP A 111 -5.64 0.21 14.96
N GLY A 112 -4.73 0.57 14.05
CA GLY A 112 -3.47 1.24 14.40
C GLY A 112 -3.67 2.61 15.06
N GLU A 113 -4.74 3.33 14.73
CA GLU A 113 -5.07 4.63 15.32
C GLU A 113 -5.49 4.56 16.79
N VAL A 114 -6.14 3.47 17.19
CA VAL A 114 -6.66 3.35 18.57
C VAL A 114 -5.62 2.82 19.56
N LEU A 115 -4.47 2.34 19.06
CA LEU A 115 -3.36 1.85 19.86
C LEU A 115 -2.48 3.01 20.37
N GLU A 116 -1.69 2.76 21.41
CA GLU A 116 -0.68 3.73 21.84
C GLU A 116 0.44 3.81 20.78
N HIS A 117 0.58 4.98 20.17
CA HIS A 117 1.59 5.25 19.18
C HIS A 117 2.18 6.66 19.37
N PRO A 118 3.44 6.89 18.97
CA PRO A 118 3.97 8.25 18.84
C PRO A 118 3.33 8.99 17.65
N GLU A 119 3.59 10.29 17.54
CA GLU A 119 3.24 11.06 16.35
C GLU A 119 3.95 10.50 15.11
N PRO A 120 3.29 10.54 13.92
CA PRO A 120 3.89 10.08 12.69
C PRO A 120 5.03 11.02 12.26
N LEU A 121 5.87 10.58 11.33
CA LEU A 121 6.87 11.44 10.71
C LEU A 121 6.19 12.64 10.04
N PRO A 122 6.80 13.84 10.06
CA PRO A 122 6.15 15.06 9.57
C PRO A 122 5.74 15.03 8.09
N LEU A 123 6.50 14.31 7.25
CA LEU A 123 6.25 14.21 5.82
C LEU A 123 6.29 12.76 5.34
N PHE A 124 5.49 12.45 4.31
CA PHE A 124 5.48 11.13 3.68
C PHE A 124 6.87 10.73 3.17
N GLU A 125 7.60 11.69 2.58
CA GLU A 125 8.97 11.50 2.06
C GLU A 125 10.01 11.26 3.17
N ASP A 126 9.72 11.66 4.42
CA ASP A 126 10.64 11.44 5.53
C ASP A 126 10.84 9.95 5.82
N MET A 127 9.84 9.12 5.48
CA MET A 127 9.97 7.67 5.53
C MET A 127 11.04 7.13 4.56
N LEU A 128 11.60 7.91 3.64
CA LEU A 128 12.69 7.45 2.75
C LEU A 128 14.07 8.01 3.15
N LYS A 129 14.19 8.60 4.34
CA LYS A 129 15.50 9.05 4.85
C LYS A 129 16.43 7.86 5.08
N GLU A 130 17.71 8.08 4.82
CA GLU A 130 18.77 7.06 4.90
C GLU A 130 18.80 6.35 6.27
N GLU A 131 18.53 7.06 7.36
CA GLU A 131 18.51 6.50 8.72
C GLU A 131 17.45 5.40 8.94
N TYR A 132 16.41 5.36 8.10
CA TYR A 132 15.33 4.37 8.20
C TYR A 132 15.49 3.21 7.22
N LEU A 133 16.14 3.44 6.10
CA LEU A 133 16.30 2.46 5.03
C LEU A 133 17.20 1.29 5.45
N TRP A 134 16.92 0.11 4.90
CA TRP A 134 17.77 -1.06 5.09
C TRP A 134 19.01 -0.98 4.20
N SER A 135 20.00 -1.87 4.38
CA SER A 135 21.21 -1.86 3.53
C SER A 135 20.85 -1.92 2.04
N GLU A 136 21.58 -1.21 1.18
CA GLU A 136 21.37 -1.29 -0.27
C GLU A 136 21.64 -2.71 -0.81
N ILE A 137 22.64 -3.38 -0.21
CA ILE A 137 22.97 -4.77 -0.53
C ILE A 137 22.10 -5.67 0.35
N TYR A 138 21.31 -6.53 -0.30
CA TYR A 138 20.53 -7.55 0.40
C TYR A 138 21.45 -8.64 0.97
N ASN A 139 21.29 -8.90 2.26
CA ASN A 139 21.91 -10.01 2.97
C ASN A 139 20.87 -10.54 3.97
N GLU A 140 20.49 -11.82 3.81
CA GLU A 140 19.47 -12.46 4.63
C GLU A 140 19.88 -12.56 6.11
N GLU A 141 21.15 -12.84 6.41
CA GLU A 141 21.65 -12.94 7.78
C GLU A 141 21.62 -11.56 8.48
N ASP A 142 22.02 -10.49 7.77
CA ASP A 142 21.99 -9.14 8.32
C ASP A 142 20.54 -8.67 8.58
N ASP A 143 19.62 -9.00 7.67
CA ASP A 143 18.19 -8.68 7.80
C ASP A 143 17.56 -9.46 8.98
N LEU A 144 17.90 -10.73 9.14
CA LEU A 144 17.46 -11.54 10.29
C LEU A 144 17.99 -10.98 11.61
N LEU A 145 19.28 -10.62 11.68
CA LEU A 145 19.87 -10.00 12.87
C LEU A 145 19.16 -8.69 13.24
N ARG A 146 18.76 -7.89 12.25
CA ARG A 146 18.00 -6.66 12.48
C ARG A 146 16.61 -6.93 13.06
N TYR A 147 15.96 -8.02 12.67
CA TYR A 147 14.68 -8.44 13.27
C TYR A 147 14.81 -8.93 14.71
N GLU A 148 16.00 -9.37 15.14
CA GLU A 148 16.28 -9.75 16.53
C GLU A 148 16.52 -8.52 17.44
N GLU A 149 16.69 -7.33 16.87
CA GLU A 149 16.84 -6.10 17.64
C GLU A 149 15.53 -5.70 18.33
N GLU A 150 15.64 -5.14 19.55
CA GLU A 150 14.47 -4.68 20.32
C GLU A 150 13.67 -3.57 19.60
N ASN A 151 14.30 -2.86 18.66
CA ASN A 151 13.71 -1.71 17.96
C ASN A 151 13.97 -1.77 16.45
N VAL A 152 13.39 -2.76 15.77
CA VAL A 152 13.48 -2.96 14.31
C VAL A 152 13.15 -1.68 13.53
N PHE A 153 12.11 -0.97 13.97
CA PHE A 153 11.69 0.32 13.44
C PHE A 153 11.43 1.29 14.60
N PRO A 154 11.95 2.54 14.53
CA PRO A 154 11.51 3.60 15.44
C PRO A 154 9.98 3.72 15.45
N GLY A 155 9.37 3.89 16.62
CA GLY A 155 7.91 3.86 16.74
C GLY A 155 7.18 4.88 15.86
N ASN A 156 7.76 6.07 15.64
CA ASN A 156 7.19 7.09 14.75
C ASN A 156 7.25 6.67 13.28
N LEU A 157 8.31 5.99 12.85
CA LEU A 157 8.39 5.37 11.53
C LEU A 157 7.33 4.27 11.39
N PHE A 158 7.25 3.38 12.38
CA PHE A 158 6.31 2.26 12.34
C PHE A 158 4.85 2.74 12.25
N TYR A 159 4.46 3.70 13.10
CA TYR A 159 3.11 4.28 13.01
C TYR A 159 2.89 5.09 11.72
N SER A 160 3.94 5.65 11.11
CA SER A 160 3.85 6.31 9.80
C SER A 160 3.36 5.36 8.70
N PHE A 161 3.60 4.05 8.81
CA PHE A 161 3.09 3.07 7.84
C PHE A 161 1.56 3.10 7.80
N TYR A 162 0.92 3.16 8.96
CA TYR A 162 -0.53 3.23 9.13
C TYR A 162 -1.08 4.61 8.75
N TYR A 163 -0.50 5.66 9.34
CA TYR A 163 -0.93 7.03 9.10
C TYR A 163 -0.91 7.39 7.60
N TYR A 164 0.21 7.12 6.93
CA TYR A 164 0.33 7.47 5.51
C TYR A 164 -0.39 6.49 4.57
N SER A 165 -0.59 5.23 4.97
CA SER A 165 -1.47 4.33 4.21
C SER A 165 -2.91 4.85 4.19
N PHE A 166 -3.41 5.31 5.34
CA PHE A 166 -4.72 5.95 5.45
C PHE A 166 -4.82 7.23 4.61
N GLU A 167 -3.81 8.12 4.69
CA GLU A 167 -3.77 9.35 3.88
C GLU A 167 -3.82 9.04 2.38
N VAL A 168 -3.07 8.02 1.92
CA VAL A 168 -3.09 7.59 0.52
C VAL A 168 -4.47 7.07 0.12
N LEU A 169 -5.09 6.17 0.90
CA LEU A 169 -6.44 5.67 0.61
C LEU A 169 -7.49 6.79 0.58
N THR A 170 -7.38 7.76 1.48
CA THR A 170 -8.27 8.93 1.54
C THR A 170 -8.22 9.77 0.25
N THR A 171 -7.09 9.77 -0.48
CA THR A 171 -7.02 10.47 -1.79
C THR A 171 -7.96 9.89 -2.84
N TYR A 172 -8.38 8.64 -2.69
CA TYR A 172 -9.27 7.92 -3.62
C TYR A 172 -10.74 7.87 -3.14
N ARG A 173 -11.08 8.54 -2.02
CA ARG A 173 -12.44 8.51 -1.44
C ARG A 173 -13.56 8.83 -2.43
N GLU A 174 -13.34 9.80 -3.31
CA GLU A 174 -14.34 10.23 -4.29
C GLU A 174 -14.55 9.14 -5.35
N GLU A 175 -13.51 8.38 -5.66
CA GLU A 175 -13.56 7.28 -6.62
C GLU A 175 -14.33 6.10 -6.03
N PHE A 176 -14.15 5.78 -4.74
CA PHE A 176 -14.97 4.79 -4.04
C PHE A 176 -16.45 5.20 -4.01
N ALA A 177 -16.74 6.47 -3.71
CA ALA A 177 -18.12 6.98 -3.68
C ALA A 177 -18.84 6.88 -5.04
N LYS A 178 -18.12 6.96 -6.16
CA LYS A 178 -18.68 6.79 -7.52
C LYS A 178 -19.12 5.37 -7.81
N LEU A 179 -18.64 4.36 -7.07
CA LEU A 179 -18.95 2.94 -7.29
C LEU A 179 -20.30 2.50 -6.74
N LYS A 180 -21.04 3.39 -6.05
CA LYS A 180 -22.32 3.11 -5.38
C LYS A 180 -23.41 2.48 -6.27
N ASP A 181 -23.38 2.73 -7.57
CA ASP A 181 -24.36 2.22 -8.55
C ASP A 181 -23.75 1.14 -9.48
N THR A 182 -22.57 0.63 -9.11
CA THR A 182 -21.87 -0.42 -9.86
C THR A 182 -21.97 -1.75 -9.13
N LYS A 183 -21.50 -2.83 -9.74
CA LYS A 183 -21.40 -4.13 -9.06
C LYS A 183 -20.44 -4.14 -7.86
N PHE A 184 -19.55 -3.14 -7.76
CA PHE A 184 -18.60 -2.98 -6.66
C PHE A 184 -19.17 -2.22 -5.46
N ALA A 185 -20.47 -1.88 -5.49
CA ALA A 185 -21.09 -0.98 -4.52
C ALA A 185 -20.92 -1.41 -3.06
N GLU A 186 -20.98 -2.71 -2.76
CA GLU A 186 -20.87 -3.19 -1.38
C GLU A 186 -19.43 -3.00 -0.85
N SER A 187 -18.42 -3.48 -1.57
CA SER A 187 -17.01 -3.31 -1.20
C SER A 187 -16.64 -1.83 -1.10
N ALA A 188 -17.10 -1.02 -2.06
CA ALA A 188 -16.84 0.41 -2.06
C ALA A 188 -17.50 1.13 -0.88
N LYS A 189 -18.70 0.69 -0.45
CA LYS A 189 -19.40 1.26 0.70
C LYS A 189 -18.67 0.95 2.01
N ILE A 190 -18.22 -0.28 2.21
CA ILE A 190 -17.44 -0.68 3.39
C ILE A 190 -16.16 0.15 3.46
N LEU A 191 -15.40 0.17 2.36
CA LEU A 191 -14.16 0.93 2.28
C LEU A 191 -14.39 2.44 2.51
N SER A 192 -15.45 3.01 1.91
CA SER A 192 -15.82 4.41 2.10
C SER A 192 -16.10 4.73 3.57
N SER A 193 -16.80 3.86 4.30
CA SER A 193 -17.04 4.09 5.74
C SER A 193 -15.74 4.14 6.54
N ARG A 194 -14.77 3.27 6.25
CA ARG A 194 -13.48 3.25 6.98
C ARG A 194 -12.65 4.51 6.71
N VAL A 195 -12.62 5.00 5.47
CA VAL A 195 -11.85 6.20 5.12
C VAL A 195 -12.55 7.52 5.48
N GLU A 196 -13.79 7.49 5.97
CA GLU A 196 -14.54 8.66 6.44
C GLU A 196 -14.42 8.91 7.96
N GLU A 197 -14.08 7.89 8.75
CA GLU A 197 -14.10 7.90 10.22
C GLU A 197 -13.11 8.88 10.89
N LYS A 198 -12.18 9.48 10.15
CA LYS A 198 -11.13 10.40 10.68
C LYS A 198 -11.42 11.91 10.57
N ASN A 199 -12.67 12.34 10.37
CA ASN A 199 -13.03 13.78 10.37
C ASN A 199 -13.53 14.29 11.72
#